data_AF-A0A7K2Q9G0-F1
#
_entry.id   AF-A0A7K2Q9G0-F1
#
_cell.length_a   1.000
_cell.length_b   1.000
_cell.length_c   1.000
_cell.angle_alpha   90.00
_cell.angle_beta   90.00
_cell.angle_gamma   90.00
#
_symmetry.space_group_name_H-M   'P 1'
#
loop_
_entity.id
_entity.type
_entity.pdbx_description
1 polymer ?
#
loop_
_entity_poly.entity_id
_entity_poly.type
_entity_poly.pdbx_seq_one_letter_code
_entity_poly.pdbx_strand_id
1 'polypeptide(L)' 'NTASRGRPYQDVRLRSGDLFVFGGPARLAYHGVPKVLPGTAPPWLGLTGRLNITLRVGGLGGAPD' A
#
# COMPACT_ATOMS: atom_id res chain seq x y z
N ASN A 1 -7.16 -10.98 3.86
CA ASN A 1 -8.13 -10.17 4.62
C ASN A 1 -9.30 -9.72 3.72
N THR A 2 -10.02 -10.65 3.09
CA THR A 2 -11.07 -10.35 2.09
C THR A 2 -12.48 -10.48 2.66
N ALA A 3 -12.63 -11.10 3.83
CA ALA A 3 -13.93 -11.37 4.44
C ALA A 3 -14.44 -10.22 5.32
N SER A 4 -13.56 -9.53 6.07
CA SER A 4 -13.97 -8.42 6.93
C SER A 4 -12.84 -7.42 7.19
N ARG A 5 -13.19 -6.24 7.72
CA ARG A 5 -12.22 -5.23 8.17
C ARG A 5 -11.61 -5.54 9.54
N GLY A 6 -12.21 -6.48 10.28
CA GLY A 6 -11.87 -6.81 11.65
C GLY A 6 -10.75 -7.84 11.75
N ARG A 7 -10.56 -8.37 12.96
CA ARG A 7 -9.59 -9.45 13.21
C ARG A 7 -10.11 -10.80 12.68
N PRO A 8 -9.20 -11.74 12.32
CA PRO A 8 -7.75 -11.58 12.33
C PRO A 8 -7.24 -10.81 11.10
N TYR A 9 -6.38 -9.83 11.32
CA TYR A 9 -5.56 -9.20 10.28
C TYR A 9 -4.09 -9.50 10.53
N GLN A 10 -3.29 -9.37 9.48
CA GLN A 10 -1.84 -9.50 9.55
C GLN A 10 -1.21 -8.12 9.40
N ASP A 11 -0.33 -7.79 10.34
CA ASP A 11 0.51 -6.60 10.23
C ASP A 11 1.74 -6.91 9.38
N VAL A 12 2.01 -6.03 8.41
CA VAL A 12 3.22 -6.08 7.57
C VAL A 12 3.94 -4.75 7.71
N ARG A 13 5.20 -4.78 8.11
CA ARG A 13 6.04 -3.57 8.20
C ARG A 13 6.60 -3.25 6.82
N LEU A 14 6.26 -2.07 6.29
CA LEU A 14 6.85 -1.51 5.07
C LEU A 14 7.84 -0.41 5.43
N ARG A 15 9.07 -0.54 4.96
CA ARG A 15 10.18 0.43 5.08
C ARG A 15 10.21 1.32 3.83
N SER A 16 11.03 2.38 3.89
CA SER A 16 11.26 3.22 2.72
C SER A 16 11.93 2.41 1.61
N GLY A 17 11.34 2.44 0.41
CA GLY A 17 11.78 1.65 -0.75
C GLY A 17 11.01 0.35 -0.99
N ASP A 18 10.22 -0.11 -0.01
CA ASP A 18 9.45 -1.35 -0.17
C ASP A 18 8.28 -1.17 -1.15
N LEU A 19 8.09 -2.18 -2.02
CA LEU A 19 6.91 -2.33 -2.86
C LEU A 19 6.00 -3.43 -2.31
N PHE A 20 4.70 -3.15 -2.26
CA PHE A 20 3.69 -4.13 -1.87
C PHE A 20 2.69 -4.33 -3.01
N VAL A 21 2.56 -5.57 -3.49
CA VAL A 21 1.67 -5.95 -4.60
C VAL A 21 0.63 -6.94 -4.10
N PHE A 22 -0.64 -6.66 -4.37
CA PHE A 22 -1.74 -7.57 -4.08
C PHE A 22 -2.77 -7.53 -5.21
N GLY A 23 -3.15 -8.72 -5.68
CA GLY A 23 -4.04 -8.94 -6.81
C GLY A 23 -4.70 -10.32 -6.72
N GLY A 24 -5.33 -10.77 -7.81
CA GLY A 24 -6.04 -12.05 -7.84
C GLY A 24 -7.05 -12.18 -6.67
N PRO A 25 -7.04 -13.29 -5.90
CA PRO A 25 -7.91 -13.45 -4.73
C PRO A 25 -7.77 -12.36 -3.68
N ALA A 26 -6.63 -11.68 -3.60
CA ALA A 26 -6.37 -10.60 -2.65
C ALA A 26 -6.76 -9.21 -3.19
N ARG A 27 -7.25 -9.08 -4.43
CA ARG A 27 -7.52 -7.79 -5.09
C ARG A 27 -8.50 -6.89 -4.32
N LEU A 28 -9.39 -7.50 -3.55
CA LEU A 28 -10.40 -6.83 -2.71
C LEU A 28 -10.11 -6.98 -1.21
N ALA A 29 -8.86 -7.29 -0.83
CA ALA A 29 -8.49 -7.36 0.57
C ALA A 29 -8.64 -6.01 1.26
N TYR A 30 -9.28 -6.00 2.43
CA TYR A 30 -9.25 -4.88 3.36
C TYR A 30 -7.83 -4.68 3.87
N HIS A 31 -7.31 -3.47 3.71
CA HIS A 31 -5.97 -3.08 4.13
C HIS A 31 -5.96 -1.61 4.54
N GLY A 32 -4.95 -1.22 5.32
CA GLY A 32 -4.77 0.15 5.80
C GLY A 32 -3.42 0.30 6.49
N VAL A 33 -3.07 1.54 6.82
CA VAL A 33 -1.85 1.87 7.56
C VAL A 33 -2.27 2.31 8.97
N PRO A 34 -2.25 1.41 9.97
CA PRO A 34 -2.72 1.75 11.32
C PRO A 34 -1.73 2.65 12.07
N LYS A 35 -0.44 2.62 11.71
CA LYS A 35 0.61 3.40 12.38
C LYS A 35 1.74 3.75 11.42
N VAL A 36 2.25 4.98 11.53
CA VAL A 36 3.52 5.42 10.93
C VAL A 36 4.55 5.54 12.05
N LEU A 37 5.76 5.01 11.85
CA LEU A 37 6.83 5.04 12.84
C LEU A 37 7.73 6.28 12.62
N PRO A 38 7.78 7.23 13.57
CA PRO A 38 8.58 8.45 13.41
C PRO A 38 10.09 8.14 13.37
N GLY A 39 10.86 9.00 12.72
CA GLY A 39 12.33 8.88 12.68
C GLY A 39 12.88 7.70 11.87
N THR A 40 12.06 7.06 11.02
CA THR A 40 12.46 5.88 10.23
C THR A 40 12.69 6.16 8.74
N ALA A 41 12.48 7.40 8.29
CA ALA A 41 12.79 7.80 6.92
C ALA A 41 14.31 7.95 6.74
N PRO A 42 14.88 7.50 5.60
CA PRO A 42 16.26 7.79 5.25
C PRO A 42 16.53 9.31 5.25
N PRO A 43 17.58 9.80 5.93
CA PRO A 43 17.82 11.25 6.07
C PRO A 43 17.97 11.99 4.74
N TRP A 44 18.54 11.33 3.73
CA TRP A 44 18.79 11.90 2.40
C TRP A 44 17.52 12.20 1.60
N LEU A 45 16.36 11.67 2.00
CA LEU A 45 15.08 11.98 1.36
C LEU A 45 14.53 13.36 1.74
N GLY A 46 15.01 13.96 2.84
CA GLY A 46 14.47 15.24 3.34
C GLY A 46 12.98 15.20 3.69
N LEU A 47 12.40 14.00 3.89
CA LEU A 47 10.98 13.79 4.09
C LEU A 47 10.63 13.63 5.57
N THR A 48 9.63 14.38 6.03
CA THR A 48 8.96 14.11 7.31
C THR A 48 7.68 13.32 7.04
N GLY A 49 7.59 12.10 7.56
CA GLY A 49 6.42 11.23 7.42
C GLY A 49 6.62 10.08 6.44
N ARG A 50 5.54 9.63 5.79
CA ARG A 50 5.52 8.51 4.84
C ARG A 50 4.78 8.89 3.56
N LEU A 51 5.47 8.83 2.43
CA LEU A 51 4.86 8.91 1.10
C LEU A 51 4.54 7.51 0.59
N ASN A 52 3.37 7.33 -0.01
CA ASN A 52 2.95 6.09 -0.63
C ASN A 52 2.37 6.39 -2.01
N ILE A 53 2.90 5.73 -3.03
CA ILE A 53 2.36 5.81 -4.39
C ILE A 53 1.63 4.50 -4.67
N THR A 54 0.32 4.60 -4.96
CA THR A 54 -0.50 3.44 -5.31
C THR A 54 -0.78 3.44 -6.80
N LEU A 55 -0.30 2.43 -7.51
CA LEU A 55 -0.54 2.24 -8.94
C LEU A 55 -1.73 1.31 -9.16
N ARG A 56 -2.64 1.69 -10.05
CA ARG A 56 -3.81 0.88 -10.45
C ARG A 56 -4.23 1.23 -11.88
N VAL A 57 -4.75 0.25 -12.61
CA VAL A 57 -5.42 0.49 -13.89
C VAL A 57 -6.86 0.91 -13.61
N GLY A 58 -7.20 2.14 -14.00
CA GLY A 58 -8.52 2.75 -13.77
C GLY A 58 -9.56 2.52 -14.87
N GLY A 59 -9.18 1.87 -15.98
CA GLY A 59 -10.11 1.55 -17.07
C GLY A 59 -10.27 2.61 -18.16
N LEU A 60 -9.40 3.63 -18.21
CA LEU A 60 -9.27 4.48 -19.41
C LEU A 60 -8.51 3.68 -20.48
N GLY A 61 -9.23 2.80 -21.18
CA GLY A 61 -8.72 2.19 -22.40
C GLY A 61 -8.57 3.25 -23.47
N GLY A 62 -7.42 3.27 -24.15
CA GLY A 62 -7.34 3.89 -25.47
C GLY A 62 -8.37 3.24 -26.38
N ALA A 63 -8.88 4.01 -27.35
CA ALA A 63 -9.71 3.48 -28.41
C ALA A 63 -9.08 2.21 -29.00
N PRO A 64 -9.86 1.19 -29.37
CA PRO A 64 -9.32 0.03 -30.07
C PRO A 64 -8.69 0.52 -31.39
N ASP A 65 -7.49 0.04 -31.70
CA ASP A 65 -6.88 0.16 -33.03
C ASP A 65 -7.77 -0.50 -34.11
#